data_AF-A0A9D1UTH2-F1
#
_entry.id   AF-A0A9D1UTH2-F1
#
_cell.length_a   1.000
_cell.length_b   1.000
_cell.length_c   1.000
_cell.angle_alpha   90.00
_cell.angle_beta   90.00
_cell.angle_gamma   90.00
#
_symmetry.space_group_name_H-M   'P 1'
#
loop_
_entity.id
_entity.type
_entity.pdbx_description
1 polymer ?
#
loop_
_entity_poly.entity_id
_entity_poly.type
_entity_poly.pdbx_seq_one_letter_code
_entity_poly.pdbx_strand_id
1 'polypeptide(L)'
;MTTSIAPEKSVLENPAPAVDSGAAVDAGSAVASDATVESSPAFASSTAVEVSGSAESRTSPQRLSSPFERLGLTGRGLSIANWLGVAVAVYVLISAVGVIGTGFQGATGGQAESLFSFATNPFVALMIGIVATALIQSSTTTTSIVVGLTAGGLPMEIAIPMLMGANVGTTLTSTLVSLGMVRDKESFRRGFTAASIHDCFNLLAVIIFLPLEMMFGVLERLSGWLSAQAAGSDGGLFAAIFGGVGSTIKGATQPLTVTLESSVSFIPQPWQGIVLVVVGVALILAVINFIGTLLKVLMVGRA
;
A
#
# COMPACT_ATOMS: atom_id res chain seq x y z
N MET A 1 48.28 -19.35 -56.76
CA MET A 1 47.62 -20.59 -57.19
C MET A 1 46.57 -20.96 -56.14
N THR A 2 45.36 -21.43 -56.41
CA THR A 2 44.46 -21.29 -57.58
C THR A 2 43.02 -21.57 -57.06
N THR A 3 41.99 -20.93 -57.62
CA THR A 3 40.57 -21.04 -57.20
C THR A 3 39.85 -22.27 -57.79
N SER A 4 38.96 -22.92 -57.02
CA SER A 4 37.93 -23.90 -57.47
C SER A 4 37.03 -24.34 -56.28
N ILE A 5 35.79 -24.87 -56.43
CA ILE A 5 34.56 -24.35 -57.10
C ILE A 5 33.31 -25.06 -56.49
N ALA A 6 32.09 -24.62 -56.82
CA ALA A 6 30.80 -25.32 -56.55
C ALA A 6 29.88 -25.19 -57.78
N PRO A 7 28.87 -26.09 -58.03
CA PRO A 7 27.47 -25.78 -57.62
C PRO A 7 26.41 -26.94 -57.53
N GLU A 8 25.19 -26.57 -57.09
CA GLU A 8 23.80 -26.95 -57.52
C GLU A 8 23.15 -28.37 -57.54
N LYS A 9 22.02 -28.45 -56.78
CA LYS A 9 20.61 -28.82 -57.12
C LYS A 9 20.20 -30.06 -57.97
N SER A 10 19.35 -30.89 -57.36
CA SER A 10 17.99 -31.30 -57.85
C SER A 10 17.08 -31.66 -56.64
N VAL A 11 15.73 -31.67 -56.59
CA VAL A 11 14.56 -31.24 -57.43
C VAL A 11 13.64 -32.39 -57.94
N LEU A 12 12.34 -32.31 -57.57
CA LEU A 12 11.17 -33.18 -57.90
C LEU A 12 11.23 -34.65 -57.35
N GLU A 13 10.13 -35.41 -57.18
CA GLU A 13 8.75 -35.32 -57.72
C GLU A 13 7.66 -35.86 -56.73
N ASN A 14 6.37 -35.87 -57.11
CA ASN A 14 5.19 -36.27 -56.31
C ASN A 14 4.29 -37.20 -57.14
N PRO A 15 3.66 -38.27 -56.57
CA PRO A 15 2.19 -38.25 -56.44
C PRO A 15 1.56 -39.10 -55.30
N ALA A 16 0.26 -38.88 -55.06
CA ALA A 16 -0.71 -39.78 -54.39
C ALA A 16 -1.65 -40.43 -55.47
N PRO A 17 -2.81 -41.09 -55.21
CA PRO A 17 -3.50 -41.46 -53.96
C PRO A 17 -4.09 -42.92 -53.95
N ALA A 18 -5.06 -43.20 -53.05
CA ALA A 18 -6.05 -44.32 -52.95
C ALA A 18 -6.01 -45.04 -51.56
N VAL A 19 -7.07 -45.47 -50.85
CA VAL A 19 -8.51 -45.81 -51.11
C VAL A 19 -8.68 -47.24 -51.69
N ASP A 20 -9.40 -48.20 -51.10
CA ASP A 20 -10.24 -48.30 -49.87
C ASP A 20 -9.93 -49.67 -49.14
N SER A 21 -10.69 -50.40 -48.30
CA SER A 21 -12.09 -50.44 -47.79
C SER A 21 -12.20 -51.38 -46.55
N GLY A 22 -13.35 -51.41 -45.84
CA GLY A 22 -13.70 -52.49 -44.90
C GLY A 22 -14.73 -52.12 -43.80
N ALA A 23 -15.87 -52.84 -43.71
CA ALA A 23 -17.01 -52.45 -42.86
C ALA A 23 -17.66 -53.59 -42.04
N ALA A 24 -17.97 -53.30 -40.76
CA ALA A 24 -18.99 -53.89 -39.85
C ALA A 24 -18.92 -53.08 -38.52
N VAL A 25 -19.96 -52.60 -37.83
CA VAL A 25 -21.26 -53.19 -37.37
C VAL A 25 -20.98 -54.27 -36.29
N ASP A 26 -21.46 -54.18 -35.03
CA ASP A 26 -22.71 -53.55 -34.52
C ASP A 26 -22.62 -52.92 -33.09
N ALA A 27 -23.70 -52.21 -32.70
CA ALA A 27 -24.25 -51.79 -31.39
C ALA A 27 -23.44 -51.87 -30.07
N GLY A 28 -23.54 -50.83 -29.21
CA GLY A 28 -22.81 -50.79 -27.92
C GLY A 28 -23.24 -49.85 -26.76
N SER A 29 -24.33 -49.08 -26.83
CA SER A 29 -24.96 -48.36 -25.69
C SER A 29 -24.21 -47.20 -24.96
N ALA A 30 -24.82 -46.00 -25.06
CA ALA A 30 -24.92 -44.92 -24.05
C ALA A 30 -23.88 -43.76 -23.94
N VAL A 31 -24.46 -42.57 -23.67
CA VAL A 31 -23.88 -41.28 -23.20
C VAL A 31 -22.92 -40.50 -24.14
N ALA A 32 -23.50 -39.98 -25.23
CA ALA A 32 -23.25 -38.61 -25.68
C ALA A 32 -23.91 -37.61 -24.69
N SER A 33 -23.60 -36.30 -24.60
CA SER A 33 -22.51 -35.41 -25.07
C SER A 33 -22.65 -34.09 -24.24
N ASP A 34 -21.95 -32.96 -24.44
CA ASP A 34 -20.94 -32.54 -25.42
C ASP A 34 -20.04 -31.44 -24.81
N ALA A 35 -18.98 -31.04 -25.52
CA ALA A 35 -18.38 -29.72 -25.37
C ALA A 35 -19.26 -28.68 -26.14
N THR A 36 -19.22 -27.38 -25.85
CA THR A 36 -18.11 -26.52 -26.30
C THR A 36 -18.25 -25.08 -25.74
N VAL A 37 -17.17 -24.31 -25.94
CA VAL A 37 -17.02 -22.89 -25.60
C VAL A 37 -17.99 -22.00 -26.38
N GLU A 38 -18.53 -20.98 -25.73
CA GLU A 38 -18.96 -19.73 -26.37
C GLU A 38 -18.47 -18.52 -25.53
N SER A 39 -18.40 -17.32 -26.13
CA SER A 39 -17.52 -16.25 -25.64
C SER A 39 -18.11 -14.83 -25.63
N SER A 40 -18.21 -14.24 -24.42
CA SER A 40 -18.50 -12.81 -24.17
C SER A 40 -19.91 -12.33 -24.63
N PRO A 41 -20.37 -11.09 -24.30
CA PRO A 41 -19.65 -9.94 -23.74
C PRO A 41 -20.20 -9.41 -22.40
N ALA A 42 -19.68 -8.25 -21.96
CA ALA A 42 -20.17 -7.54 -20.79
C ALA A 42 -21.53 -6.88 -21.00
N PHE A 43 -22.35 -6.82 -19.95
CA PHE A 43 -23.48 -5.90 -19.83
C PHE A 43 -23.65 -5.41 -18.39
N ALA A 44 -24.35 -4.29 -18.21
CA ALA A 44 -24.52 -3.63 -16.92
C ALA A 44 -26.01 -3.48 -16.55
N SER A 45 -26.23 -3.02 -15.31
CA SER A 45 -27.48 -2.44 -14.77
C SER A 45 -28.52 -3.39 -14.13
N SER A 46 -29.05 -2.89 -13.01
CA SER A 46 -30.41 -3.07 -12.50
C SER A 46 -31.00 -4.49 -12.33
N THR A 47 -31.02 -4.92 -11.06
CA THR A 47 -32.23 -5.52 -10.48
C THR A 47 -32.63 -4.72 -9.25
N ALA A 48 -33.62 -3.83 -9.41
CA ALA A 48 -34.24 -3.15 -8.28
C ALA A 48 -35.13 -4.12 -7.50
N VAL A 49 -35.00 -4.13 -6.18
CA VAL A 49 -35.93 -4.83 -5.28
C VAL A 49 -36.96 -3.82 -4.82
N GLU A 50 -38.17 -3.87 -5.38
CA GLU A 50 -39.29 -3.02 -4.94
C GLU A 50 -39.81 -3.49 -3.58
N VAL A 51 -39.35 -2.83 -2.51
CA VAL A 51 -39.98 -2.92 -1.19
C VAL A 51 -41.00 -1.79 -1.07
N SER A 52 -42.28 -2.12 -1.19
CA SER A 52 -43.37 -1.17 -0.95
C SER A 52 -43.65 -1.04 0.56
N GLY A 53 -43.30 0.10 1.15
CA GLY A 53 -43.60 0.38 2.56
C GLY A 53 -43.02 1.70 3.07
N SER A 54 -43.88 2.54 3.66
CA SER A 54 -43.58 3.78 4.40
C SER A 54 -42.76 4.88 3.70
N ALA A 55 -43.34 6.07 3.59
CA ALA A 55 -42.67 7.26 3.08
C ALA A 55 -41.76 7.91 4.15
N GLU A 56 -40.62 7.28 4.45
CA GLU A 56 -39.54 7.97 5.16
C GLU A 56 -38.99 9.12 4.31
N SER A 57 -38.56 10.20 4.97
CA SER A 57 -38.05 11.38 4.28
C SER A 57 -36.81 11.03 3.46
N ARG A 58 -36.83 11.33 2.16
CA ARG A 58 -35.64 11.30 1.30
C ARG A 58 -34.66 12.41 1.73
N THR A 59 -33.93 12.18 2.82
CA THR A 59 -32.73 12.97 3.16
C THR A 59 -31.83 12.96 1.95
N SER A 60 -31.65 14.13 1.34
CA SER A 60 -30.83 14.27 0.13
C SER A 60 -29.45 13.68 0.41
N PRO A 61 -28.85 12.89 -0.52
CA PRO A 61 -27.53 12.33 -0.30
C PRO A 61 -26.57 13.48 0.02
N GLN A 62 -26.01 13.45 1.24
CA GLN A 62 -25.15 14.54 1.72
C GLN A 62 -23.99 14.69 0.74
N ARG A 63 -23.98 15.80 -0.01
CA ARG A 63 -22.83 16.17 -0.82
C ARG A 63 -21.66 16.36 0.15
N LEU A 64 -20.71 15.44 0.09
CA LEU A 64 -19.42 15.55 0.77
C LEU A 64 -18.72 16.78 0.19
N SER A 65 -18.95 17.94 0.81
CA SER A 65 -18.44 19.21 0.32
C SER A 65 -16.93 19.23 0.49
N SER A 66 -16.22 19.33 -0.63
CA SER A 66 -14.75 19.34 -0.57
C SER A 66 -14.25 20.62 0.11
N PRO A 67 -13.06 20.60 0.73
CA PRO A 67 -12.45 21.82 1.28
C PRO A 67 -12.38 22.96 0.27
N PHE A 68 -12.18 22.64 -1.01
CA PHE A 68 -12.08 23.59 -2.11
C PHE A 68 -13.42 24.10 -2.67
N GLU A 69 -14.53 23.40 -2.42
CA GLU A 69 -15.89 23.87 -2.75
C GLU A 69 -16.29 25.06 -1.86
N ARG A 70 -15.72 25.15 -0.65
CA ARG A 70 -15.82 26.33 0.23
C ARG A 70 -15.10 27.57 -0.31
N LEU A 71 -14.20 27.41 -1.30
CA LEU A 71 -13.62 28.52 -2.06
C LEU A 71 -14.41 28.87 -3.34
N GLY A 72 -15.63 28.33 -3.50
CA GLY A 72 -16.53 28.67 -4.61
C GLY A 72 -16.17 28.01 -5.96
N LEU A 73 -15.18 27.12 -5.99
CA LEU A 73 -14.80 26.39 -7.19
C LEU A 73 -15.86 25.34 -7.55
N THR A 74 -16.28 25.30 -8.82
CA THR A 74 -17.30 24.37 -9.33
C THR A 74 -16.87 23.70 -10.63
N GLY A 75 -17.50 22.58 -10.98
CA GLY A 75 -17.24 21.83 -12.22
C GLY A 75 -15.81 21.30 -12.33
N ARG A 76 -15.24 21.32 -13.56
CA ARG A 76 -13.91 20.76 -13.84
C ARG A 76 -12.78 21.40 -13.02
N GLY A 77 -12.90 22.68 -12.69
CA GLY A 77 -11.92 23.40 -11.85
C GLY A 77 -11.82 22.80 -10.45
N LEU A 78 -12.95 22.36 -9.88
CA LEU A 78 -12.97 21.70 -8.57
C LEU A 78 -12.30 20.32 -8.60
N SER A 79 -12.50 19.53 -9.67
CA SER A 79 -11.81 18.25 -9.85
C SER A 79 -10.29 18.44 -9.94
N ILE A 80 -9.83 19.45 -10.68
CA ILE A 80 -8.40 19.77 -10.81
C ILE A 80 -7.83 20.25 -9.46
N ALA A 81 -8.54 21.13 -8.75
CA ALA A 81 -8.13 21.60 -7.42
C ALA A 81 -8.05 20.45 -6.40
N ASN A 82 -8.99 19.50 -6.42
CA ASN A 82 -8.96 18.32 -5.56
C ASN A 82 -7.75 17.41 -5.87
N TRP A 83 -7.45 17.15 -7.15
CA TRP A 83 -6.27 16.35 -7.53
C TRP A 83 -4.94 17.05 -7.19
N LEU A 84 -4.86 18.37 -7.39
CA LEU A 84 -3.72 19.18 -6.95
C LEU A 84 -3.60 19.16 -5.41
N GLY A 85 -4.72 19.21 -4.69
CA GLY A 85 -4.77 19.04 -3.24
C GLY A 85 -4.22 17.69 -2.77
N VAL A 86 -4.53 16.59 -3.47
CA VAL A 86 -3.94 15.27 -3.19
C VAL A 86 -2.42 15.27 -3.48
N ALA A 87 -1.98 15.87 -4.58
CA ALA A 87 -0.55 15.96 -4.91
C ALA A 87 0.25 16.77 -3.87
N VAL A 88 -0.28 17.93 -3.45
CA VAL A 88 0.29 18.74 -2.36
C VAL A 88 0.28 17.97 -1.03
N ALA A 89 -0.79 17.23 -0.74
CA ALA A 89 -0.87 16.43 0.47
C ALA A 89 0.18 15.30 0.49
N VAL A 90 0.42 14.62 -0.64
CA VAL A 90 1.50 13.62 -0.77
C VAL A 90 2.88 14.27 -0.62
N TYR A 91 3.10 15.45 -1.20
CA TYR A 91 4.35 16.21 -1.00
C TYR A 91 4.60 16.54 0.48
N VAL A 92 3.57 17.01 1.19
CA VAL A 92 3.63 17.33 2.62
C VAL A 92 3.82 16.05 3.45
N LEU A 93 3.21 14.91 3.07
CA LEU A 93 3.41 13.60 3.72
C LEU A 93 4.88 13.15 3.67
N ILE A 94 5.50 13.16 2.49
CA ILE A 94 6.90 12.72 2.31
C ILE A 94 7.85 13.67 3.07
N SER A 95 7.54 14.97 3.08
CA SER A 95 8.27 15.95 3.89
C SER A 95 8.14 15.68 5.39
N ALA A 96 6.96 15.28 5.87
CA ALA A 96 6.71 14.93 7.26
C ALA A 96 7.59 13.79 7.76
N VAL A 97 7.75 12.74 6.94
CA VAL A 97 8.63 11.59 7.21
C VAL A 97 10.08 12.05 7.41
N GLY A 98 10.54 13.02 6.62
CA GLY A 98 11.86 13.66 6.79
C GLY A 98 11.99 14.50 8.07
N VAL A 99 10.93 15.19 8.49
CA VAL A 99 10.90 15.94 9.77
C VAL A 99 10.94 14.99 10.97
N ILE A 100 10.27 13.83 10.90
CA ILE A 100 10.37 12.79 11.95
C ILE A 100 11.80 12.24 12.00
N GLY A 101 12.43 11.95 10.85
CA GLY A 101 13.79 11.43 10.80
C GLY A 101 14.82 12.38 11.41
N THR A 102 14.83 13.64 10.98
CA THR A 102 15.71 14.69 11.53
C THR A 102 15.44 14.96 13.02
N GLY A 103 14.15 15.02 13.42
CA GLY A 103 13.77 15.17 14.82
C GLY A 103 14.22 14.00 15.70
N PHE A 104 14.04 12.76 15.24
CA PHE A 104 14.43 11.56 15.99
C PHE A 104 15.96 11.43 16.09
N GLN A 105 16.71 11.74 15.02
CA GLN A 105 18.16 11.75 15.05
C GLN A 105 18.71 12.80 16.03
N GLY A 106 18.11 13.99 16.08
CA GLY A 106 18.43 15.03 17.06
C GLY A 106 18.08 14.64 18.50
N ALA A 107 16.88 14.08 18.72
CA ALA A 107 16.42 13.65 20.05
C ALA A 107 17.25 12.50 20.63
N THR A 108 17.72 11.58 19.78
CA THR A 108 18.54 10.43 20.19
C THR A 108 20.04 10.73 20.22
N GLY A 109 20.48 11.91 19.76
CA GLY A 109 21.89 12.28 19.70
C GLY A 109 22.75 11.29 18.91
N GLY A 110 22.18 10.70 17.84
CA GLY A 110 22.81 9.65 17.04
C GLY A 110 22.96 8.28 17.72
N GLN A 111 22.52 8.12 18.98
CA GLN A 111 22.70 6.90 19.78
C GLN A 111 21.46 5.99 19.76
N ALA A 112 20.60 6.10 18.74
CA ALA A 112 19.35 5.35 18.63
C ALA A 112 19.55 3.83 18.79
N GLU A 113 20.57 3.25 18.16
CA GLU A 113 20.92 1.83 18.28
C GLU A 113 21.22 1.42 19.75
N SER A 114 21.99 2.23 20.48
CA SER A 114 22.28 1.99 21.90
C SER A 114 21.06 2.19 22.80
N LEU A 115 20.25 3.22 22.52
CA LEU A 115 19.01 3.52 23.26
C LEU A 115 17.94 2.43 23.07
N PHE A 116 17.86 1.81 21.89
CA PHE A 116 16.90 0.76 21.59
C PHE A 116 17.46 -0.66 21.77
N SER A 117 18.69 -0.81 22.27
CA SER A 117 19.30 -2.13 22.55
C SER A 117 18.49 -3.00 23.53
N PHE A 118 17.70 -2.40 24.43
CA PHE A 118 16.76 -3.11 25.31
C PHE A 118 15.48 -3.60 24.61
N ALA A 119 15.14 -3.02 23.45
CA ALA A 119 13.95 -3.32 22.66
C ALA A 119 14.19 -4.41 21.60
N THR A 120 15.29 -5.16 21.74
CA THR A 120 15.70 -6.30 20.89
C THR A 120 14.69 -7.44 20.80
N ASN A 121 13.63 -7.45 21.61
CA ASN A 121 12.58 -8.47 21.56
C ASN A 121 11.54 -8.14 20.47
N PRO A 122 11.46 -8.93 19.36
CA PRO A 122 10.57 -8.62 18.24
C PRO A 122 9.09 -8.65 18.60
N PHE A 123 8.69 -9.41 19.63
CA PHE A 123 7.31 -9.41 20.13
C PHE A 123 6.95 -8.08 20.83
N VAL A 124 7.91 -7.41 21.47
CA VAL A 124 7.68 -6.07 22.06
C VAL A 124 7.50 -5.04 20.96
N ALA A 125 8.35 -5.06 19.94
CA ALA A 125 8.22 -4.20 18.75
C ALA A 125 6.89 -4.44 18.01
N LEU A 126 6.46 -5.70 17.85
CA LEU A 126 5.14 -6.07 17.34
C LEU A 126 4.00 -5.48 18.17
N MET A 127 4.04 -5.61 19.50
CA MET A 127 3.02 -5.05 20.39
C MET A 127 2.97 -3.52 20.31
N ILE A 128 4.11 -2.84 20.23
CA ILE A 128 4.18 -1.38 20.01
C ILE A 128 3.46 -1.01 18.71
N GLY A 129 3.67 -1.75 17.61
CA GLY A 129 2.97 -1.54 16.35
C GLY A 129 1.45 -1.70 16.44
N ILE A 130 0.98 -2.76 17.11
CA ILE A 130 -0.45 -3.02 17.31
C ILE A 130 -1.09 -1.88 18.14
N VAL A 131 -0.48 -1.53 19.27
CA VAL A 131 -0.99 -0.49 20.18
C VAL A 131 -0.95 0.89 19.50
N ALA A 132 0.11 1.22 18.77
CA ALA A 132 0.21 2.47 18.03
C ALA A 132 -0.91 2.59 16.99
N THR A 133 -1.15 1.58 16.15
CA THR A 133 -2.28 1.61 15.21
C THR A 133 -3.63 1.61 15.92
N ALA A 134 -3.81 0.90 17.04
CA ALA A 134 -5.08 0.89 17.76
C ALA A 134 -5.43 2.26 18.38
N LEU A 135 -4.43 3.01 18.84
CA LEU A 135 -4.58 4.37 19.37
C LEU A 135 -4.76 5.41 18.25
N ILE A 136 -4.02 5.27 17.14
CA ILE A 136 -4.03 6.19 15.99
C ILE A 136 -5.22 5.93 15.04
N GLN A 137 -5.80 4.72 15.08
CA GLN A 137 -6.87 4.20 14.20
C GLN A 137 -6.56 4.28 12.69
N SER A 138 -5.28 4.41 12.33
CA SER A 138 -4.81 4.50 10.95
C SER A 138 -3.43 3.86 10.81
N SER A 139 -3.39 2.63 10.29
CA SER A 139 -2.14 1.91 10.03
C SER A 139 -1.26 2.58 8.99
N THR A 140 -1.83 3.29 8.01
CA THR A 140 -1.06 4.15 7.10
C THR A 140 -0.29 5.22 7.86
N THR A 141 -0.93 5.87 8.85
CA THR A 141 -0.27 6.87 9.70
C THR A 141 0.83 6.22 10.54
N THR A 142 0.54 5.10 11.22
CA THR A 142 1.55 4.37 12.00
C THR A 142 2.76 3.97 11.15
N THR A 143 2.53 3.38 9.98
CA THR A 143 3.58 2.98 9.03
C THR A 143 4.42 4.16 8.56
N SER A 144 3.80 5.31 8.22
CA SER A 144 4.57 6.52 7.85
C SER A 144 5.39 7.07 9.01
N ILE A 145 4.91 6.96 10.26
CA ILE A 145 5.68 7.34 11.45
C ILE A 145 6.88 6.40 11.64
N VAL A 146 6.69 5.07 11.56
CA VAL A 146 7.78 4.08 11.70
C VAL A 146 8.84 4.29 10.61
N VAL A 147 8.45 4.51 9.35
CA VAL A 147 9.38 4.84 8.26
C VAL A 147 10.15 6.13 8.54
N GLY A 148 9.52 7.14 9.15
CA GLY A 148 10.19 8.36 9.60
C GLY A 148 11.22 8.12 10.71
N LEU A 149 10.89 7.28 11.69
CA LEU A 149 11.82 6.88 12.76
C LEU A 149 13.01 6.07 12.20
N THR A 150 12.77 5.14 11.27
CA THR A 150 13.83 4.41 10.55
C THR A 150 14.73 5.36 9.76
N ALA A 151 14.17 6.36 9.07
CA ALA A 151 14.96 7.39 8.40
C ALA A 151 15.80 8.26 9.35
N GLY A 152 15.47 8.29 10.65
CA GLY A 152 16.27 8.91 11.72
C GLY A 152 17.22 7.95 12.46
N GLY A 153 17.24 6.65 12.12
CA GLY A 153 18.11 5.64 12.73
C GLY A 153 17.44 4.62 13.66
N LEU A 154 16.12 4.42 13.61
CA LEU A 154 15.48 3.28 14.30
C LEU A 154 15.92 1.95 13.64
N PRO A 155 16.48 0.98 14.39
CA PRO A 155 16.99 -0.28 13.83
C PRO A 155 15.93 -1.11 13.08
N MET A 156 16.36 -1.84 12.04
CA MET A 156 15.45 -2.59 11.16
C MET A 156 14.81 -3.79 11.86
N GLU A 157 15.52 -4.44 12.79
CA GLU A 157 15.01 -5.55 13.60
C GLU A 157 13.84 -5.14 14.52
N ILE A 158 13.70 -3.83 14.77
CA ILE A 158 12.61 -3.23 15.55
C ILE A 158 11.54 -2.67 14.62
N ALA A 159 11.94 -1.99 13.53
CA ALA A 159 11.01 -1.42 12.56
C ALA A 159 10.16 -2.50 11.86
N ILE A 160 10.74 -3.64 11.47
CA ILE A 160 10.05 -4.69 10.71
C ILE A 160 8.91 -5.34 11.54
N PRO A 161 9.13 -5.81 12.78
CA PRO A 161 8.03 -6.29 13.63
C PRO A 161 7.02 -5.18 13.97
N MET A 162 7.46 -3.92 14.13
CA MET A 162 6.55 -2.81 14.39
C MET A 162 5.61 -2.54 13.20
N LEU A 163 6.08 -2.69 11.96
CA LEU A 163 5.25 -2.63 10.75
C LEU A 163 4.30 -3.84 10.63
N MET A 164 4.76 -5.05 10.96
CA MET A 164 3.88 -6.23 11.07
C MET A 164 2.76 -6.00 12.10
N GLY A 165 3.11 -5.42 13.25
CA GLY A 165 2.17 -5.06 14.31
C GLY A 165 1.20 -3.95 13.88
N ALA A 166 1.69 -2.95 13.14
CA ALA A 166 0.86 -1.86 12.62
C ALA A 166 -0.25 -2.39 11.70
N ASN A 167 0.02 -3.44 10.90
CA ASN A 167 -1.00 -4.12 10.11
C ASN A 167 -2.03 -4.84 11.00
N VAL A 168 -1.59 -5.61 12.01
CA VAL A 168 -2.47 -6.32 12.95
C VAL A 168 -3.31 -5.39 13.85
N GLY A 169 -2.86 -4.15 14.10
CA GLY A 169 -3.69 -3.12 14.73
C GLY A 169 -4.88 -2.68 13.86
N THR A 170 -4.79 -2.81 12.54
CA THR A 170 -5.91 -2.53 11.61
C THR A 170 -7.02 -3.54 11.82
N THR A 171 -6.67 -4.81 11.94
CA THR A 171 -7.61 -5.93 12.16
C THR A 171 -8.32 -5.80 13.50
N LEU A 172 -7.59 -5.48 14.58
CA LEU A 172 -8.18 -5.15 15.88
C LEU A 172 -9.21 -4.00 15.77
N THR A 173 -8.89 -2.94 15.00
CA THR A 173 -9.78 -1.81 14.78
C THR A 173 -11.05 -2.21 14.01
N SER A 174 -10.91 -2.96 12.90
CA SER A 174 -12.04 -3.47 12.12
C SER A 174 -12.96 -4.39 12.92
N THR A 175 -12.39 -5.30 13.72
CA THR A 175 -13.16 -6.19 14.60
C THR A 175 -13.89 -5.41 15.69
N LEU A 176 -13.27 -4.42 16.34
CA LEU A 176 -13.95 -3.53 17.30
C LEU A 176 -15.11 -2.74 16.65
N VAL A 177 -14.92 -2.20 15.45
CA VAL A 177 -15.99 -1.52 14.69
C VAL A 177 -17.13 -2.50 14.34
N SER A 178 -16.81 -3.74 13.97
CA SER A 178 -17.83 -4.77 13.71
C SER A 178 -18.66 -5.10 14.94
N LEU A 179 -18.03 -5.22 16.12
CA LEU A 179 -18.70 -5.47 17.40
C LEU A 179 -19.60 -4.29 17.79
N GLY A 180 -19.23 -3.06 17.46
CA GLY A 180 -20.09 -1.88 17.62
C GLY A 180 -21.43 -1.98 16.85
N MET A 181 -21.48 -2.73 15.75
CA MET A 181 -22.68 -2.93 14.93
C MET A 181 -23.61 -4.04 15.43
N VAL A 182 -23.30 -4.73 16.55
CA VAL A 182 -24.06 -5.90 17.07
C VAL A 182 -25.58 -5.71 17.23
N ARG A 183 -26.06 -4.47 17.29
CA ARG A 183 -27.50 -4.12 17.36
C ARG A 183 -28.26 -4.34 16.04
N ASP A 184 -27.56 -4.32 14.90
CA ASP A 184 -28.11 -4.71 13.59
C ASP A 184 -27.47 -6.03 13.17
N LYS A 185 -28.28 -7.08 13.04
CA LYS A 185 -27.82 -8.42 12.67
C LYS A 185 -27.25 -8.47 11.24
N GLU A 186 -27.70 -7.62 10.31
CA GLU A 186 -27.16 -7.67 8.95
C GLU A 186 -25.81 -6.95 8.86
N SER A 187 -25.73 -5.70 9.33
CA SER A 187 -24.45 -4.95 9.36
C SER A 187 -23.41 -5.63 10.24
N PHE A 188 -23.81 -6.21 11.39
CA PHE A 188 -22.93 -7.04 12.21
C PHE A 188 -22.39 -8.22 11.41
N ARG A 189 -23.24 -9.05 10.78
CA ARG A 189 -22.80 -10.22 10.01
C ARG A 189 -21.86 -9.82 8.87
N ARG A 190 -22.20 -8.77 8.11
CA ARG A 190 -21.39 -8.28 6.97
C ARG A 190 -20.03 -7.74 7.44
N GLY A 191 -20.02 -6.90 8.47
CA GLY A 191 -18.80 -6.34 9.05
C GLY A 191 -17.91 -7.37 9.72
N PHE A 192 -18.48 -8.27 10.53
CA PHE A 192 -17.74 -9.29 11.28
C PHE A 192 -17.13 -10.35 10.36
N THR A 193 -17.82 -10.75 9.27
CA THR A 193 -17.22 -11.63 8.24
C THR A 193 -16.08 -10.94 7.52
N ALA A 194 -16.24 -9.67 7.12
CA ALA A 194 -15.19 -8.91 6.44
C ALA A 194 -13.96 -8.70 7.33
N ALA A 195 -14.16 -8.39 8.61
CA ALA A 195 -13.10 -8.31 9.61
C ALA A 195 -12.43 -9.68 9.78
N SER A 196 -13.18 -10.75 10.09
CA SER A 196 -12.63 -12.11 10.32
C SER A 196 -11.72 -12.62 9.20
N ILE A 197 -12.03 -12.32 7.93
CA ILE A 197 -11.18 -12.70 6.79
C ILE A 197 -9.87 -11.91 6.78
N HIS A 198 -9.94 -10.60 7.04
CA HIS A 198 -8.77 -9.72 7.12
C HIS A 198 -7.90 -10.04 8.34
N ASP A 199 -8.52 -10.31 9.49
CA ASP A 199 -7.91 -10.75 10.75
C ASP A 199 -7.14 -12.06 10.55
N CYS A 200 -7.76 -13.05 9.91
CA CYS A 200 -7.10 -14.32 9.57
C CYS A 200 -5.88 -14.11 8.66
N PHE A 201 -6.00 -13.32 7.59
CA PHE A 201 -4.90 -13.05 6.66
C PHE A 201 -3.70 -12.38 7.34
N ASN A 202 -3.93 -11.30 8.11
CA ASN A 202 -2.84 -10.58 8.79
C ASN A 202 -2.22 -11.43 9.91
N LEU A 203 -3.03 -12.19 10.67
CA LEU A 203 -2.51 -13.06 11.72
C LEU A 203 -1.67 -14.21 11.15
N LEU A 204 -2.10 -14.84 10.05
CA LEU A 204 -1.30 -15.84 9.33
C LEU A 204 0.00 -15.24 8.80
N ALA A 205 -0.03 -14.02 8.25
CA ALA A 205 1.17 -13.32 7.81
C ALA A 205 2.16 -13.12 8.97
N VAL A 206 1.71 -12.68 10.16
CA VAL A 206 2.61 -12.53 11.32
C VAL A 206 3.10 -13.88 11.84
N ILE A 207 2.24 -14.91 11.93
CA ILE A 207 2.63 -16.26 12.38
C ILE A 207 3.67 -16.90 11.46
N ILE A 208 3.68 -16.58 10.16
CA ILE A 208 4.65 -17.09 9.19
C ILE A 208 5.90 -16.19 9.15
N PHE A 209 5.74 -14.89 8.92
CA PHE A 209 6.88 -14.00 8.67
C PHE A 209 7.63 -13.58 9.92
N LEU A 210 7.00 -13.42 11.10
CA LEU A 210 7.73 -13.00 12.30
C LEU A 210 8.73 -14.07 12.78
N PRO A 211 8.38 -15.37 12.90
CA PRO A 211 9.36 -16.40 13.26
C PRO A 211 10.41 -16.60 12.17
N LEU A 212 10.04 -16.49 10.89
CA LEU A 212 11.00 -16.55 9.78
C LEU A 212 12.03 -15.41 9.87
N GLU A 213 11.57 -14.21 10.22
CA GLU A 213 12.45 -13.06 10.44
C GLU A 213 13.38 -13.28 11.64
N MET A 214 12.84 -13.76 12.76
CA MET A 214 13.63 -14.10 13.95
C MET A 214 14.67 -15.20 13.73
N MET A 215 14.45 -16.09 12.76
CA MET A 215 15.36 -17.19 12.44
C MET A 215 16.40 -16.86 11.36
N PHE A 216 16.07 -15.98 10.40
CA PHE A 216 16.86 -15.79 9.19
C PHE A 216 17.13 -14.32 8.79
N GLY A 217 16.45 -13.35 9.39
CA GLY A 217 16.57 -11.91 9.06
C GLY A 217 16.29 -11.62 7.58
N VAL A 218 15.22 -12.22 7.02
CA VAL A 218 14.99 -12.21 5.55
C VAL A 218 14.66 -10.80 5.06
N LEU A 219 13.75 -10.11 5.75
CA LEU A 219 13.29 -8.77 5.41
C LEU A 219 14.33 -7.72 5.78
N GLU A 220 15.04 -7.90 6.89
CA GLU A 220 16.17 -7.07 7.33
C GLU A 220 17.30 -7.10 6.29
N ARG A 221 17.78 -8.30 5.92
CA ARG A 221 18.84 -8.48 4.90
C ARG A 221 18.40 -8.00 3.52
N LEU A 222 17.15 -8.26 3.12
CA LEU A 222 16.60 -7.76 1.87
C LEU A 222 16.52 -6.22 1.86
N SER A 223 16.11 -5.61 2.98
CA SER A 223 16.06 -4.15 3.13
C SER A 223 17.46 -3.53 3.12
N GLY A 224 18.43 -4.16 3.79
CA GLY A 224 19.83 -3.76 3.76
C GLY A 224 20.43 -3.84 2.35
N TRP A 225 20.17 -4.92 1.62
CA TRP A 225 20.60 -5.08 0.24
C TRP A 225 19.94 -4.05 -0.70
N LEU A 226 18.63 -3.85 -0.61
CA LEU A 226 17.90 -2.82 -1.37
C LEU A 226 18.41 -1.41 -1.04
N SER A 227 18.70 -1.13 0.23
CA SER A 227 19.26 0.14 0.69
C SER A 227 20.66 0.38 0.12
N ALA A 228 21.55 -0.63 0.17
CA ALA A 228 22.89 -0.53 -0.41
C ALA A 228 22.87 -0.28 -1.93
N GLN A 229 21.93 -0.91 -2.65
CA GLN A 229 21.73 -0.68 -4.09
C GLN A 229 21.14 0.70 -4.38
N ALA A 230 20.19 1.18 -3.58
CA ALA A 230 19.59 2.51 -3.72
C ALA A 230 20.55 3.65 -3.32
N ALA A 231 21.44 3.42 -2.34
CA ALA A 231 22.44 4.37 -1.86
C ALA A 231 23.62 4.56 -2.84
N GLY A 232 23.75 3.70 -3.85
CA GLY A 232 24.67 3.89 -4.96
C GLY A 232 25.96 3.08 -4.95
N SER A 233 26.11 2.12 -4.02
CA SER A 233 27.35 1.38 -3.77
C SER A 233 28.01 0.80 -5.03
N ASP A 234 27.22 0.25 -5.95
CA ASP A 234 27.71 -0.47 -7.13
C ASP A 234 27.69 0.38 -8.42
N GLY A 235 27.25 1.65 -8.35
CA GLY A 235 27.19 2.57 -9.50
C GLY A 235 26.26 2.16 -10.66
N GLY A 236 25.50 1.07 -10.54
CA GLY A 236 24.67 0.50 -11.59
C GLY A 236 23.40 1.29 -11.96
N LEU A 237 22.63 0.79 -12.93
CA LEU A 237 21.40 1.44 -13.39
C LEU A 237 20.38 1.70 -12.27
N PHE A 238 20.25 0.77 -11.32
CA PHE A 238 19.36 0.91 -10.16
C PHE A 238 19.79 2.10 -9.27
N ALA A 239 21.09 2.21 -8.98
CA ALA A 239 21.68 3.33 -8.27
C ALA A 239 21.46 4.67 -8.98
N ALA A 240 21.63 4.73 -10.31
CA ALA A 240 21.39 5.96 -11.07
C ALA A 240 19.93 6.41 -11.00
N ILE A 241 18.97 5.47 -11.10
CA ILE A 241 17.54 5.77 -10.99
C ILE A 241 17.17 6.22 -9.57
N PHE A 242 17.55 5.45 -8.54
CA PHE A 242 17.22 5.78 -7.14
C PHE A 242 17.96 7.01 -6.62
N GLY A 243 19.19 7.27 -7.06
CA GLY A 243 19.93 8.49 -6.78
C GLY A 243 19.29 9.72 -7.43
N GLY A 244 18.85 9.62 -8.69
CA GLY A 244 18.12 10.69 -9.39
C GLY A 244 16.76 10.99 -8.76
N VAL A 245 15.98 9.96 -8.44
CA VAL A 245 14.69 10.10 -7.75
C VAL A 245 14.89 10.62 -6.32
N GLY A 246 15.84 10.07 -5.57
CA GLY A 246 16.12 10.45 -4.18
C GLY A 246 16.65 11.87 -4.04
N SER A 247 17.53 12.33 -4.95
CA SER A 247 17.98 13.72 -4.97
C SER A 247 16.86 14.69 -5.39
N THR A 248 15.97 14.29 -6.32
CA THR A 248 14.78 15.07 -6.69
C THR A 248 13.80 15.19 -5.52
N ILE A 249 13.49 14.08 -4.84
CA ILE A 249 12.62 14.07 -3.65
C ILE A 249 13.25 14.93 -2.54
N LYS A 250 14.53 14.73 -2.22
CA LYS A 250 15.23 15.51 -1.19
C LYS A 250 15.25 17.00 -1.54
N GLY A 251 15.53 17.37 -2.78
CA GLY A 251 15.51 18.77 -3.23
C GLY A 251 14.12 19.41 -3.10
N ALA A 252 13.05 18.64 -3.30
CA ALA A 252 11.69 19.10 -3.10
C ALA A 252 11.30 19.22 -1.61
N THR A 253 11.64 18.24 -0.76
CA THR A 253 11.21 18.21 0.65
C THR A 253 12.09 19.02 1.60
N GLN A 254 13.39 19.16 1.31
CA GLN A 254 14.36 19.92 2.10
C GLN A 254 13.92 21.36 2.46
N PRO A 255 13.34 22.18 1.57
CA PRO A 255 12.87 23.51 1.96
C PRO A 255 11.79 23.46 3.07
N LEU A 256 10.91 22.44 3.09
CA LEU A 256 9.92 22.29 4.16
C LEU A 256 10.58 21.81 5.47
N THR A 257 11.48 20.81 5.39
CA THR A 257 12.16 20.29 6.59
C THR A 257 13.01 21.37 7.27
N VAL A 258 13.81 22.11 6.49
CA VAL A 258 14.68 23.19 7.01
C VAL A 258 13.85 24.37 7.54
N THR A 259 12.71 24.70 6.94
CA THR A 259 11.81 25.75 7.46
C THR A 259 11.23 25.35 8.83
N LEU A 260 10.80 24.09 8.98
CA LEU A 260 10.26 23.58 10.24
C LEU A 260 11.36 23.43 11.31
N GLU A 261 12.54 22.95 10.96
CA GLU A 261 13.71 22.88 11.84
C GLU A 261 14.13 24.27 12.34
N SER A 262 14.25 25.24 11.43
CA SER A 262 14.55 26.64 11.75
C SER A 262 13.51 27.24 12.69
N SER A 263 12.23 26.90 12.49
CA SER A 263 11.12 27.38 13.34
C SER A 263 11.17 26.84 14.78
N VAL A 264 11.90 25.74 15.02
CA VAL A 264 12.04 25.10 16.35
C VAL A 264 13.45 25.31 16.94
N SER A 265 14.37 25.94 16.20
CA SER A 265 15.79 26.17 16.57
C SER A 265 16.03 26.95 17.87
N PHE A 266 15.01 27.61 18.42
CA PHE A 266 15.08 28.29 19.72
C PHE A 266 15.04 27.32 20.92
N ILE A 267 14.71 26.05 20.70
CA ILE A 267 14.60 25.02 21.74
C ILE A 267 15.95 24.29 21.89
N PRO A 268 16.48 24.07 23.12
CA PRO A 268 17.67 23.26 23.33
C PRO A 268 17.47 21.78 22.96
N GLN A 269 18.54 21.12 22.49
CA GLN A 269 18.55 19.65 22.38
C GLN A 269 18.52 18.99 23.78
N PRO A 270 17.91 17.80 23.95
CA PRO A 270 17.24 16.97 22.93
C PRO A 270 15.79 17.40 22.61
N TRP A 271 15.26 18.41 23.31
CA TRP A 271 13.85 18.81 23.21
C TRP A 271 13.47 19.33 21.82
N GLN A 272 14.39 19.99 21.11
CA GLN A 272 14.22 20.39 19.70
C GLN A 272 13.82 19.18 18.83
N GLY A 273 14.55 18.07 18.95
CA GLY A 273 14.27 16.84 18.21
C GLY A 273 12.91 16.21 18.55
N ILE A 274 12.56 16.17 19.85
CA ILE A 274 11.27 15.66 20.32
C ILE A 274 10.11 16.49 19.76
N VAL A 275 10.23 17.82 19.76
CA VAL A 275 9.22 18.72 19.20
C VAL A 275 9.08 18.52 17.68
N LEU A 276 10.20 18.32 16.95
CA LEU A 276 10.15 18.02 15.51
C LEU A 276 9.45 16.69 15.22
N VAL A 277 9.68 15.64 16.01
CA VAL A 277 8.93 14.36 15.88
C VAL A 277 7.44 14.59 16.12
N VAL A 278 7.05 15.33 17.17
CA VAL A 278 5.63 15.62 17.46
C VAL A 278 4.97 16.45 16.34
N VAL A 279 5.66 17.47 15.81
CA VAL A 279 5.19 18.27 14.67
C VAL A 279 5.04 17.41 13.43
N GLY A 280 6.00 16.53 13.13
CA GLY A 280 5.93 15.58 12.02
C GLY A 280 4.75 14.62 12.14
N VAL A 281 4.53 14.01 13.32
CA VAL A 281 3.39 13.13 13.60
C VAL A 281 2.06 13.85 13.42
N ALA A 282 1.91 15.06 13.97
CA ALA A 282 0.70 15.86 13.84
C ALA A 282 0.41 16.24 12.37
N LEU A 283 1.46 16.52 11.59
CA LEU A 283 1.39 16.89 10.19
C LEU A 283 1.07 15.67 9.29
N ILE A 284 1.56 14.46 9.60
CA ILE A 284 1.10 13.20 8.99
C ILE A 284 -0.41 12.99 9.24
N LEU A 285 -0.85 13.12 10.50
CA LEU A 285 -2.26 12.92 10.89
C LEU A 285 -3.20 13.90 10.15
N ALA A 286 -2.83 15.18 10.09
CA ALA A 286 -3.59 16.20 9.36
C ALA A 286 -3.68 15.88 7.86
N VAL A 287 -2.56 15.49 7.26
CA VAL A 287 -2.47 15.15 5.84
C VAL A 287 -3.28 13.90 5.48
N ILE A 288 -3.19 12.82 6.25
CA ILE A 288 -3.90 11.57 5.94
C ILE A 288 -5.42 11.75 6.10
N ASN A 289 -5.87 12.55 7.07
CA ASN A 289 -7.29 12.92 7.21
C ASN A 289 -7.77 13.77 6.01
N PHE A 290 -6.95 14.73 5.56
CA PHE A 290 -7.23 15.55 4.38
C PHE A 290 -7.30 14.73 3.09
N ILE A 291 -6.34 13.82 2.85
CA ILE A 291 -6.35 12.86 1.73
C ILE A 291 -7.60 11.97 1.80
N GLY A 292 -7.90 11.41 2.96
CA GLY A 292 -9.09 10.58 3.19
C GLY A 292 -10.41 11.33 2.96
N THR A 293 -10.41 12.65 3.07
CA THR A 293 -11.54 13.51 2.71
C THR A 293 -11.60 13.75 1.20
N LEU A 294 -10.49 14.15 0.57
CA LEU A 294 -10.44 14.41 -0.89
C LEU A 294 -10.75 13.18 -1.73
N LEU A 295 -10.20 12.01 -1.36
CA LEU A 295 -10.45 10.76 -2.09
C LEU A 295 -11.92 10.34 -2.03
N LYS A 296 -12.61 10.55 -0.90
CA LYS A 296 -14.07 10.30 -0.81
C LYS A 296 -14.84 11.16 -1.80
N VAL A 297 -14.52 12.46 -1.92
CA VAL A 297 -15.19 13.33 -2.90
C VAL A 297 -14.86 12.93 -4.34
N LEU A 298 -13.59 12.62 -4.63
CA LEU A 298 -13.14 12.23 -5.97
C LEU A 298 -13.72 10.88 -6.44
N MET A 299 -13.92 9.92 -5.54
CA MET A 299 -14.53 8.62 -5.85
C MET A 299 -16.06 8.68 -5.94
N VAL A 300 -16.73 9.41 -5.04
CA VAL A 300 -18.20 9.51 -5.03
C VAL A 300 -18.74 10.33 -6.21
N GLY A 301 -17.96 11.27 -6.75
CA GLY A 301 -18.35 12.09 -7.91
C GLY A 301 -18.41 11.37 -9.27
N ARG A 302 -18.53 10.03 -9.31
CA ARG A 302 -18.46 9.25 -10.55
C ARG A 302 -19.25 7.92 -10.57
N ALA A 303 -20.19 7.75 -9.65
CA ALA A 303 -21.18 6.67 -9.62
C ALA A 303 -22.55 7.19 -10.11
#